data_AF-A0A451CXD9-F1
#
_entry.id   AF-A0A451CXD9-F1
#
_cell.length_a   1.000
_cell.length_b   1.000
_cell.length_c   1.000
_cell.angle_alpha   90.00
_cell.angle_beta   90.00
_cell.angle_gamma   90.00
#
_symmetry.space_group_name_H-M   'P 1'
#
loop_
_entity.id
_entity.type
_entity.pdbx_description
1 polymer ?
#
loop_
_entity_poly.entity_id
_entity_poly.type
_entity_poly.pdbx_seq_one_letter_code
_entity_poly.pdbx_strand_id
1 'polypeptide(L)'
;MILNMSSINVFKKKIEIDIHKNIFNITRYKNKKTEIQKYLLQLKEYKNKYIFLLSKKFFSGVTQHRIQFYFNFILMLQKLIDQQNIWLNYFKQKLKKRLLIQYKLNSTLEQWKKLELRLKNRIIKEKILIDQRNDNAVCLNFYSILTLK
;
A
#
# COMPACT_ATOMS: atom_id res chain seq x y z
N MET A 1 25.78 -0.53 -17.32
CA MET A 1 24.52 -0.22 -18.01
C MET A 1 24.36 1.30 -18.04
N ILE A 2 24.37 1.93 -19.21
CA ILE A 2 24.23 3.39 -19.32
C ILE A 2 22.76 3.73 -19.06
N LEU A 3 22.47 4.39 -17.92
CA LEU A 3 21.12 4.87 -17.60
C LEU A 3 20.76 6.00 -18.57
N ASN A 4 19.87 5.69 -19.52
CA ASN A 4 19.29 6.66 -20.44
C ASN A 4 17.85 7.01 -20.04
N MET A 5 17.32 8.09 -20.61
CA MET A 5 15.99 8.61 -20.27
C MET A 5 14.87 7.57 -20.46
N SER A 6 14.97 6.73 -21.48
CA SER A 6 13.99 5.66 -21.73
C SER A 6 13.99 4.61 -20.64
N SER A 7 15.16 4.18 -20.14
CA SER A 7 15.26 3.21 -19.05
C SER A 7 14.60 3.71 -17.76
N ILE A 8 14.79 5.00 -17.41
CA ILE A 8 14.18 5.62 -16.23
C ILE A 8 12.66 5.64 -16.34
N ASN A 9 12.14 5.98 -17.53
CA ASN A 9 10.70 5.97 -17.77
C ASN A 9 10.10 4.57 -17.59
N VAL A 10 10.81 3.51 -18.02
CA VAL A 10 10.37 2.12 -17.82
C VAL A 10 10.32 1.78 -16.32
N PHE A 11 11.38 2.10 -15.57
CA PHE A 11 11.42 1.84 -14.12
C PHE A 11 10.31 2.60 -13.36
N LYS A 12 10.09 3.87 -13.68
CA LYS A 12 9.01 4.66 -13.07
C LYS A 12 7.64 4.05 -13.33
N LYS A 13 7.33 3.72 -14.60
CA LYS A 13 6.05 3.09 -14.97
C LYS A 13 5.83 1.79 -14.21
N LYS A 14 6.88 0.97 -14.06
CA LYS A 14 6.79 -0.27 -13.28
C LYS A 14 6.44 0.01 -11.81
N ILE A 15 7.11 0.97 -11.19
CA ILE A 15 6.85 1.36 -9.79
C ILE A 15 5.43 1.92 -9.63
N GLU A 16 4.95 2.73 -10.58
CA GLU A 16 3.58 3.27 -10.59
C GLU A 16 2.52 2.15 -10.66
N ILE A 17 2.73 1.15 -11.51
CA ILE A 17 1.88 -0.04 -11.57
C ILE A 17 1.89 -0.79 -10.22
N ASP A 18 3.05 -0.96 -9.62
CA ASP A 18 3.18 -1.64 -8.33
C ASP A 18 2.49 -0.85 -7.19
N ILE A 19 2.56 0.48 -7.23
CA ILE A 19 1.80 1.38 -6.34
C ILE A 19 0.31 1.15 -6.50
N HIS A 20 -0.23 1.16 -7.73
CA HIS A 20 -1.66 0.93 -7.97
C HIS A 20 -2.11 -0.44 -7.47
N LYS A 21 -1.35 -1.49 -7.75
CA LYS A 21 -1.62 -2.85 -7.23
C LYS A 21 -1.61 -2.88 -5.71
N ASN A 22 -0.69 -2.15 -5.07
CA ASN A 22 -0.60 -2.12 -3.62
C ASN A 22 -1.77 -1.34 -2.98
N ILE A 23 -2.19 -0.22 -3.59
CA ILE A 23 -3.40 0.53 -3.18
C ILE A 23 -4.64 -0.37 -3.23
N PHE A 24 -4.84 -1.10 -4.34
CA PHE A 24 -5.94 -2.05 -4.47
C PHE A 24 -5.96 -3.06 -3.31
N ASN A 25 -4.80 -3.64 -3.00
CA ASN A 25 -4.67 -4.61 -1.90
C ASN A 25 -4.96 -3.98 -0.52
N ILE A 26 -4.50 -2.74 -0.28
CA ILE A 26 -4.79 -2.01 0.96
C ILE A 26 -6.29 -1.83 1.12
N THR A 27 -6.97 -1.35 0.08
CA THR A 27 -8.43 -1.14 0.09
C THR A 27 -9.17 -2.46 0.34
N ARG A 28 -8.79 -3.54 -0.37
CA ARG A 28 -9.36 -4.88 -0.16
C ARG A 28 -9.24 -5.35 1.28
N TYR A 29 -8.05 -5.20 1.89
CA TYR A 29 -7.85 -5.62 3.28
C TYR A 29 -8.57 -4.72 4.29
N LYS A 30 -8.70 -3.42 4.02
CA LYS A 30 -9.53 -2.52 4.85
C LYS A 30 -10.99 -2.97 4.83
N ASN A 31 -11.54 -3.24 3.65
CA ASN A 31 -12.92 -3.69 3.51
C ASN A 31 -13.16 -5.04 4.22
N LYS A 32 -12.26 -6.00 4.05
CA LYS A 32 -12.34 -7.29 4.76
C LYS A 32 -12.28 -7.13 6.27
N LYS A 33 -11.41 -6.25 6.79
CA LYS A 33 -11.37 -5.93 8.21
C LYS A 33 -12.70 -5.36 8.70
N THR A 34 -13.29 -4.42 7.96
CA THR A 34 -14.58 -3.82 8.35
C THR A 34 -15.74 -4.83 8.31
N GLU A 35 -15.77 -5.73 7.33
CA GLU A 35 -16.75 -6.83 7.28
C GLU A 35 -16.63 -7.71 8.52
N ILE A 36 -15.42 -8.14 8.87
CA ILE A 36 -15.18 -8.98 10.05
C ILE A 36 -15.59 -8.25 11.34
N GLN A 37 -15.30 -6.95 11.45
CA GLN A 37 -15.73 -6.17 12.62
C GLN A 37 -17.26 -6.15 12.75
N LYS A 38 -18.00 -6.01 11.65
CA LYS A 38 -19.47 -6.07 11.66
C LYS A 38 -19.96 -7.45 12.11
N TYR A 39 -19.42 -8.53 11.54
CA TYR A 39 -19.80 -9.89 11.94
C TYR A 39 -19.47 -10.18 13.41
N LEU A 40 -18.33 -9.69 13.89
CA LEU A 40 -17.92 -9.88 15.27
C LEU A 40 -18.87 -9.14 16.25
N LEU A 41 -19.34 -7.96 15.87
CA LEU A 41 -20.34 -7.21 16.64
C LEU A 41 -21.65 -7.99 16.72
N GLN A 42 -22.15 -8.50 15.59
CA GLN A 42 -23.35 -9.34 15.54
C GLN A 42 -23.20 -10.61 16.40
N LEU A 43 -22.06 -11.31 16.32
CA LEU A 43 -21.82 -12.51 17.13
C LEU A 43 -21.84 -12.20 18.63
N LYS A 44 -21.30 -11.06 19.05
CA LYS A 44 -21.35 -10.60 20.45
C LYS A 44 -22.77 -10.30 20.90
N GLU A 45 -23.56 -9.62 20.08
CA GLU A 45 -24.97 -9.35 20.35
C GLU A 45 -25.77 -10.65 20.49
N TYR A 46 -25.58 -11.60 19.57
CA TYR A 46 -26.19 -12.92 19.67
C TYR A 46 -25.78 -13.64 20.94
N LYS A 47 -24.47 -13.68 21.26
CA LYS A 47 -24.00 -14.32 22.49
C LYS A 47 -24.67 -13.73 23.73
N ASN A 48 -24.75 -12.40 23.83
CA ASN A 48 -25.39 -11.72 24.96
C ASN A 48 -26.89 -12.02 25.04
N LYS A 49 -27.59 -12.02 23.91
CA LYS A 49 -29.01 -12.38 23.84
C LYS A 49 -29.25 -13.80 24.35
N TYR A 50 -28.42 -14.76 23.93
CA TYR A 50 -28.57 -16.16 24.36
C TYR A 50 -28.18 -16.39 25.82
N ILE A 51 -27.21 -15.64 26.35
CA ILE A 51 -26.90 -15.64 27.79
C ILE A 51 -28.10 -15.14 28.60
N PHE A 52 -28.73 -14.04 28.18
CA PHE A 52 -29.94 -13.52 28.83
C PHE A 52 -31.13 -14.49 28.74
N LEU A 53 -31.32 -15.16 27.60
CA LEU A 53 -32.36 -16.18 27.48
C LEU A 53 -32.09 -17.41 28.35
N LEU A 54 -30.83 -17.80 28.48
CA LEU A 54 -30.41 -18.90 29.35
C LEU A 54 -30.72 -18.57 30.81
N SER A 55 -30.34 -17.37 31.29
CA SER A 55 -30.63 -16.96 32.67
C SER A 55 -32.14 -16.95 32.94
N LYS A 56 -32.94 -16.37 32.04
CA LYS A 56 -34.41 -16.37 32.17
C LYS A 56 -34.99 -17.79 32.24
N LYS A 57 -34.52 -18.70 31.37
CA LYS A 57 -34.99 -20.09 31.32
C LYS A 57 -34.53 -20.92 32.52
N PHE A 58 -33.36 -20.61 33.08
CA PHE A 58 -32.86 -21.26 34.28
C PHE A 58 -33.79 -20.99 35.47
N PHE A 59 -34.18 -19.72 35.68
CA PHE A 59 -35.11 -19.35 36.75
C PHE A 59 -36.54 -19.90 36.56
N SER A 60 -36.95 -20.22 35.34
CA SER A 60 -38.27 -20.79 35.07
C SER A 60 -38.32 -22.33 35.16
N GLY A 61 -37.30 -22.98 35.76
CA GLY A 61 -37.32 -24.42 36.03
C GLY A 61 -37.25 -25.31 34.78
N VAL A 62 -36.59 -24.85 33.72
CA VAL A 62 -36.48 -25.60 32.46
C VAL A 62 -35.59 -26.85 32.61
N THR A 63 -35.91 -27.93 31.88
CA THR A 63 -35.16 -29.19 31.91
C THR A 63 -33.66 -29.02 31.61
N GLN A 64 -32.84 -29.82 32.29
CA GLN A 64 -31.37 -29.78 32.20
C GLN A 64 -30.84 -29.94 30.77
N HIS A 65 -31.49 -30.76 29.94
CA HIS A 65 -31.13 -30.91 28.52
C HIS A 65 -31.22 -29.60 27.72
N ARG A 66 -32.25 -28.78 27.97
CA ARG A 66 -32.39 -27.48 27.29
C ARG A 66 -31.31 -26.51 27.78
N ILE A 67 -30.99 -26.50 29.07
CA ILE A 67 -29.91 -25.68 29.63
C ILE A 67 -28.57 -26.06 28.97
N GLN A 68 -28.28 -27.35 28.85
CA GLN A 68 -27.07 -27.86 28.20
C GLN A 68 -26.97 -27.41 26.72
N PHE A 69 -28.09 -27.42 25.99
CA PHE A 69 -28.13 -26.94 24.62
C PHE A 69 -27.72 -25.46 24.50
N TYR A 70 -28.24 -24.60 25.39
CA TYR A 70 -27.84 -23.18 25.44
C TYR A 70 -26.36 -23.00 25.75
N PHE A 71 -25.82 -23.75 26.71
CA PHE A 71 -24.38 -23.72 27.02
C PHE A 71 -23.52 -24.11 25.82
N ASN A 72 -23.85 -25.22 25.16
CA ASN A 72 -23.13 -25.69 23.97
C ASN A 72 -23.18 -24.63 22.85
N PHE A 73 -24.33 -24.00 22.64
CA PHE A 73 -24.49 -22.94 21.64
C PHE A 73 -23.67 -21.69 21.98
N ILE A 74 -23.66 -21.25 23.25
CA ILE A 74 -22.85 -20.11 23.71
C ILE A 74 -21.35 -20.41 23.55
N LEU A 75 -20.90 -21.63 23.86
CA LEU A 75 -19.52 -22.07 23.65
C LEU A 75 -19.15 -22.09 22.16
N MET A 76 -20.06 -22.53 21.29
CA MET A 76 -19.87 -22.47 19.85
C MET A 76 -19.71 -21.02 19.37
N LEU A 77 -20.57 -20.10 19.82
CA LEU A 77 -20.45 -18.67 19.51
C LEU A 77 -19.12 -18.08 19.99
N GLN A 78 -18.65 -18.48 21.18
CA GLN A 78 -17.35 -18.05 21.70
C GLN A 78 -16.21 -18.48 20.78
N LYS A 79 -16.18 -19.75 20.35
CA LYS A 79 -15.18 -20.25 19.39
C LYS A 79 -15.18 -19.44 18.08
N LEU A 80 -16.35 -19.10 17.56
CA LEU A 80 -16.47 -18.26 16.36
C LEU A 80 -15.94 -16.85 16.58
N ILE A 81 -16.22 -16.22 17.73
CA ILE A 81 -15.68 -14.91 18.09
C ILE A 81 -14.15 -14.95 18.13
N ASP A 82 -13.57 -15.98 18.74
CA ASP A 82 -12.13 -16.14 18.85
C ASP A 82 -11.47 -16.31 17.48
N GLN A 83 -12.08 -17.11 16.59
CA GLN A 83 -11.65 -17.22 15.19
C GLN A 83 -11.69 -15.88 14.46
N GLN A 84 -12.77 -15.10 14.61
CA GLN A 84 -12.88 -13.79 13.97
C GLN A 84 -11.83 -12.80 14.50
N ASN A 85 -11.48 -12.85 15.79
CA ASN A 85 -10.40 -12.05 16.36
C ASN A 85 -9.03 -12.39 15.76
N ILE A 86 -8.75 -13.68 15.51
CA ILE A 86 -7.54 -14.12 14.82
C ILE A 86 -7.48 -13.51 13.43
N TRP A 87 -8.58 -13.56 12.67
CA TRP A 87 -8.66 -12.93 11.35
C TRP A 87 -8.45 -11.42 11.40
N LEU A 88 -9.03 -10.71 12.38
CA LEU A 88 -8.79 -9.28 12.57
C LEU A 88 -7.32 -8.96 12.77
N ASN A 89 -6.64 -9.72 13.63
CA ASN A 89 -5.22 -9.55 13.89
C ASN A 89 -4.39 -9.81 12.63
N TYR A 90 -4.72 -10.87 11.88
CA TYR A 90 -4.10 -11.18 10.60
C TYR A 90 -4.22 -10.00 9.60
N PHE A 91 -5.43 -9.49 9.38
CA PHE A 91 -5.65 -8.37 8.46
C PHE A 91 -5.00 -7.06 8.94
N LYS A 92 -4.98 -6.81 10.26
CA LYS A 92 -4.27 -5.66 10.85
C LYS A 92 -2.77 -5.72 10.55
N GLN A 93 -2.14 -6.88 10.71
CA GLN A 93 -0.73 -7.07 10.37
C GLN A 93 -0.46 -6.94 8.86
N LYS A 94 -1.33 -7.51 8.01
CA LYS A 94 -1.21 -7.37 6.55
C LYS A 94 -1.32 -5.92 6.09
N LEU A 95 -2.26 -5.15 6.65
CA LEU A 95 -2.40 -3.72 6.38
C LEU A 95 -1.14 -2.94 6.77
N LYS A 96 -0.59 -3.17 7.98
CA LYS A 96 0.65 -2.52 8.42
C LYS A 96 1.80 -2.79 7.45
N LYS A 97 2.00 -4.05 7.04
CA LYS A 97 3.02 -4.44 6.05
C LYS A 97 2.81 -3.74 4.71
N ARG A 98 1.58 -3.71 4.20
CA ARG A 98 1.25 -3.09 2.90
C ARG A 98 1.44 -1.58 2.90
N LEU A 99 1.14 -0.90 4.02
CA LEU A 99 1.41 0.53 4.18
C LEU A 99 2.92 0.83 4.17
N LEU A 100 3.74 0.00 4.81
CA LEU A 100 5.20 0.13 4.74
C LEU A 100 5.73 -0.06 3.32
N ILE A 101 5.20 -1.04 2.59
CA ILE A 101 5.53 -1.24 1.17
C ILE A 101 5.12 -0.01 0.35
N GLN A 102 3.94 0.56 0.61
CA GLN A 102 3.46 1.76 -0.08
C GLN A 102 4.43 2.93 0.09
N TYR A 103 4.85 3.17 1.34
CA TYR A 103 5.80 4.23 1.66
C TYR A 103 7.12 4.03 0.92
N LYS A 104 7.67 2.81 0.93
CA LYS A 104 8.90 2.47 0.21
C LYS A 104 8.75 2.72 -1.30
N LEU A 105 7.68 2.24 -1.91
CA LEU A 105 7.44 2.42 -3.35
C LEU A 105 7.34 3.91 -3.73
N ASN A 106 6.62 4.71 -2.94
CA ASN A 106 6.50 6.15 -3.17
C ASN A 106 7.88 6.84 -3.04
N SER A 107 8.66 6.51 -2.00
CA SER A 107 10.01 7.03 -1.83
C SER A 107 10.92 6.67 -3.00
N THR A 108 10.86 5.43 -3.49
CA THR A 108 11.64 5.00 -4.66
C THR A 108 11.21 5.76 -5.91
N LEU A 109 9.91 5.97 -6.12
CA LEU A 109 9.40 6.76 -7.24
C LEU A 109 9.91 8.20 -7.21
N GLU A 110 9.93 8.83 -6.05
CA GLU A 110 10.50 10.18 -5.87
C GLU A 110 11.99 10.24 -6.19
N GLN A 111 12.77 9.24 -5.78
CA GLN A 111 14.19 9.14 -6.12
C GLN A 111 14.39 9.07 -7.64
N TRP A 112 13.58 8.26 -8.33
CA TRP A 112 13.64 8.19 -9.80
C TRP A 112 13.24 9.51 -10.47
N LYS A 113 12.22 10.22 -9.96
CA LYS A 113 11.87 11.56 -10.46
C LYS A 113 13.02 12.55 -10.30
N LYS A 114 13.72 12.52 -9.16
CA LYS A 114 14.92 13.36 -8.93
C LYS A 114 16.06 13.01 -9.89
N LEU A 115 16.31 11.72 -10.13
CA LEU A 115 17.32 11.27 -11.10
C LEU A 115 16.98 11.69 -12.53
N GLU A 116 15.72 11.57 -12.92
CA GLU A 116 15.22 12.05 -14.21
C GLU A 116 15.52 13.53 -14.43
N LEU A 117 15.21 14.36 -13.42
CA LEU A 117 15.46 15.80 -13.47
C LEU A 117 16.97 16.11 -13.56
N ARG A 118 17.81 15.41 -12.79
CA ARG A 118 19.27 15.57 -12.86
C ARG A 118 19.81 15.25 -14.25
N LEU A 119 19.32 14.19 -14.90
CA LEU A 119 19.75 13.83 -16.24
C LEU A 119 19.29 14.81 -17.31
N LYS A 120 18.04 15.30 -17.23
CA LYS A 120 17.57 16.39 -18.10
C LYS A 120 18.46 17.63 -18.00
N ASN A 121 18.77 18.04 -16.76
CA ASN A 121 19.64 19.20 -16.53
C ASN A 121 21.06 18.96 -17.06
N ARG A 122 21.59 17.74 -16.93
CA ARG A 122 22.89 17.38 -17.48
C ARG A 122 22.90 17.48 -19.01
N ILE A 123 21.89 16.92 -19.69
CA ILE A 123 21.76 17.00 -21.16
C ILE A 123 21.70 18.46 -21.61
N ILE A 124 20.95 19.31 -20.92
CA ILE A 124 20.85 20.75 -21.22
C ILE A 124 22.22 21.43 -21.06
N LYS A 125 22.93 21.17 -19.95
CA LYS A 125 24.26 21.74 -19.71
C LYS A 125 25.29 21.29 -20.75
N GLU A 126 25.28 20.01 -21.12
CA GLU A 126 26.16 19.48 -22.15
C GLU A 126 25.88 20.12 -23.51
N LYS A 127 24.62 20.35 -23.88
CA LYS A 127 24.25 21.09 -25.09
C LYS A 127 24.79 22.52 -25.10
N ILE A 128 24.57 23.27 -24.02
CA ILE A 128 25.08 24.66 -23.89
C ILE A 128 26.61 24.69 -24.05
N LEU A 129 27.33 23.75 -23.43
CA LEU A 129 28.80 23.68 -23.55
C LEU A 129 29.26 23.33 -24.96
N ILE A 130 28.53 22.47 -25.68
CA ILE A 130 28.82 22.13 -27.08
C ILE A 130 28.56 23.35 -27.98
N ASP A 131 27.45 24.04 -27.79
CA ASP A 131 27.10 25.24 -28.56
C ASP A 131 28.16 26.35 -28.34
N GLN A 132 28.55 26.60 -27.09
CA GLN A 132 29.65 27.53 -26.77
C GLN A 132 31.00 27.14 -27.40
N ARG A 133 31.32 25.85 -27.45
CA ARG A 133 32.54 25.37 -28.12
C ARG A 133 32.48 25.61 -29.62
N ASN A 134 31.33 25.38 -30.24
CA ASN A 134 31.13 25.61 -31.66
C ASN A 134 31.25 27.10 -31.99
N ASP A 135 30.61 27.97 -31.21
CA ASP A 135 30.70 29.42 -31.37
C ASP A 135 32.15 29.91 -31.23
N ASN A 136 32.88 29.41 -30.22
CA ASN A 136 34.29 29.75 -30.04
C ASN A 136 35.16 29.28 -31.21
N ALA A 137 34.93 28.08 -31.75
CA ALA A 137 35.65 27.60 -32.93
C ALA A 137 35.37 28.47 -34.16
N VAL A 138 34.12 28.89 -34.35
CA VAL A 138 33.73 29.82 -35.42
C VAL A 138 34.42 31.17 -35.26
N CYS A 139 34.40 31.77 -34.06
CA CYS A 139 35.08 33.04 -33.77
C CYS A 139 36.60 32.97 -33.99
N LEU A 140 37.26 31.89 -33.55
CA LEU A 140 38.68 31.67 -33.78
C LEU A 140 39.01 31.56 -35.28
N ASN A 141 38.16 30.88 -36.06
CA ASN A 141 38.31 30.79 -37.50
C ASN A 141 38.11 32.15 -38.20
N PHE A 142 37.13 32.96 -37.78
CA PHE A 142 36.96 34.31 -38.30
C PHE A 142 38.14 35.22 -37.95
N TYR A 143 38.62 35.15 -36.71
CA TYR A 143 39.78 35.92 -36.26
C TYR A 143 41.03 35.58 -37.09
N SER A 144 41.32 34.28 -37.28
CA SER A 144 42.48 33.86 -38.08
C SER A 144 42.41 34.35 -39.52
N ILE A 145 41.23 34.29 -40.16
CA ILE A 145 40.99 34.84 -41.50
C ILE A 145 41.25 36.35 -41.54
N LEU A 146 40.81 37.10 -40.54
CA LEU A 146 40.99 38.55 -40.47
C LEU A 146 42.45 38.96 -40.24
N THR A 147 43.22 38.17 -39.48
CA THR A 147 44.64 38.44 -39.19
C THR A 147 45.62 37.94 -40.25
N LEU A 148 45.18 37.06 -41.16
CA LEU A 148 45.98 36.54 -42.28
C LEU A 148 45.87 37.39 -43.56
N LYS A 149 45.16 38.52 -43.49
CA LYS A 149 45.21 39.60 -44.49
C LYS A 149 46.23 40.65 -44.08
#